data_AF-A0A6S7I914-F1
#
_entry.id   AF-A0A6S7I914-F1
#
_cell.length_a   1.000
_cell.length_b   1.000
_cell.length_c   1.000
_cell.angle_alpha   90.00
_cell.angle_beta   90.00
_cell.angle_gamma   90.00
#
_symmetry.space_group_name_H-M   'P 1'
#
loop_
_entity.id
_entity.type
_entity.pdbx_description
1 polymer ?
#
loop_
_entity_poly.entity_id
_entity_poly.type
_entity_poly.pdbx_seq_one_letter_code
_entity_poly.pdbx_strand_id
1 'polypeptide(L)'
;MQTALRLCRNKDQLFCLAHIYHDIRPYQNSHACPVCREHPTPETLRRPTGFLKNYLEDPKIKCDHRNRGCLDVIRLEDLQRHVDECGFVLVMCGNEGCGTVVNK
;
A
#
# COMPACT_ATOMS: atom_id res chain seq x y z
N MET A 1 1.21 -8.24 -2.99
CA MET A 1 0.02 -8.03 -3.84
C MET A 1 0.24 -6.77 -4.66
N GLN A 2 0.35 -6.88 -5.99
CA GLN A 2 0.44 -5.68 -6.85
C GLN A 2 -0.92 -4.98 -6.88
N THR A 3 -1.00 -3.79 -6.27
CA THR A 3 -2.18 -2.94 -6.30
C THR A 3 -2.33 -2.37 -7.71
N ALA A 4 -3.02 -3.08 -8.59
CA ALA A 4 -3.28 -2.58 -9.93
C ALA A 4 -4.28 -1.42 -9.84
N LEU A 5 -3.87 -0.22 -10.27
CA LEU A 5 -4.70 0.99 -10.25
C LEU A 5 -5.35 1.22 -11.63
N ARG A 6 -6.48 1.93 -11.65
CA ARG A 6 -7.20 2.33 -12.86
C ARG A 6 -7.70 3.76 -12.75
N LEU A 7 -7.67 4.44 -13.89
CA LEU A 7 -8.20 5.78 -14.08
C LEU A 7 -9.60 5.70 -14.69
N CYS A 8 -10.55 6.41 -14.08
CA CYS A 8 -11.87 6.67 -14.67
C CYS A 8 -11.74 7.75 -15.75
N ARG A 9 -12.13 7.43 -16.98
CA ARG A 9 -11.98 8.29 -18.17
C ARG A 9 -12.69 9.65 -18.08
N ASN A 10 -13.75 9.79 -17.28
CA ASN A 10 -14.61 10.97 -17.33
C ASN A 10 -14.21 12.10 -16.38
N LYS A 11 -13.40 11.81 -15.34
CA LYS A 11 -12.94 12.80 -14.34
C LYS A 11 -11.48 12.58 -13.86
N ASP A 12 -10.71 11.76 -14.57
CA ASP A 12 -9.29 11.43 -14.28
C ASP A 12 -9.02 10.95 -12.85
N GLN A 13 -10.01 10.31 -12.21
CA GLN A 13 -9.88 9.80 -10.85
C GLN A 13 -9.24 8.42 -10.83
N LEU A 14 -8.30 8.21 -9.91
CA LEU A 14 -7.53 6.98 -9.75
C LEU A 14 -8.10 6.11 -8.63
N PHE A 15 -8.41 4.86 -8.93
CA PHE A 15 -8.90 3.87 -7.96
C PHE A 15 -8.07 2.58 -8.04
N CYS A 16 -7.98 1.81 -6.96
CA CYS A 16 -7.43 0.46 -7.06
C CYS A 16 -8.46 -0.47 -7.71
N LEU A 17 -7.99 -1.47 -8.45
CA LEU A 17 -8.85 -2.47 -9.08
C LEU A 17 -9.73 -3.17 -8.05
N ALA A 18 -9.20 -3.44 -6.86
CA ALA A 18 -9.99 -4.00 -5.77
C ALA A 18 -11.17 -3.08 -5.40
N HIS A 19 -10.99 -1.77 -5.31
CA HIS A 19 -12.11 -0.84 -5.07
C HIS A 19 -13.11 -0.74 -6.23
N ILE A 20 -12.69 -1.10 -7.45
CA ILE A 20 -13.59 -1.10 -8.63
C ILE A 20 -14.37 -2.41 -8.75
N TYR A 21 -13.77 -3.53 -8.33
CA TYR A 21 -14.32 -4.89 -8.55
C TYR A 21 -14.73 -5.63 -7.27
N HIS A 22 -14.35 -5.17 -6.08
CA HIS A 22 -14.67 -5.79 -4.79
C HIS A 22 -15.49 -4.84 -3.91
N ASP A 23 -16.59 -5.39 -3.39
CA ASP A 23 -17.61 -4.76 -2.56
C ASP A 23 -17.05 -4.03 -1.34
N ILE A 24 -17.21 -2.70 -1.31
CA ILE A 24 -17.28 -1.97 -0.05
C ILE A 24 -18.75 -2.00 0.39
N ARG A 25 -19.13 -2.89 1.33
CA ARG A 25 -20.42 -2.78 2.05
C ARG A 25 -20.51 -1.42 2.78
N PRO A 26 -21.70 -0.81 3.02
CA PRO A 26 -23.01 -0.95 2.40
C PRO A 26 -23.61 0.43 2.05
N TYR A 27 -22.85 1.39 1.52
CA TYR A 27 -23.46 2.70 1.24
C TYR A 27 -24.17 2.74 -0.12
N GLN A 28 -23.66 2.08 -1.16
CA GLN A 28 -24.33 1.99 -2.45
C GLN A 28 -23.89 0.70 -3.15
N ASN A 29 -24.78 -0.28 -3.29
CA ASN A 29 -24.63 -1.46 -4.17
C ASN A 29 -24.52 -1.03 -5.64
N SER A 30 -23.46 -0.31 -5.98
CA SER A 30 -23.29 0.29 -7.28
C SER A 30 -21.85 0.06 -7.68
N HIS A 31 -21.67 -0.75 -8.71
CA HIS A 31 -20.42 -0.84 -9.46
C HIS A 31 -20.21 0.47 -10.24
N ALA A 32 -20.51 1.63 -9.66
CA ALA A 32 -20.38 2.92 -10.30
C ALA A 32 -19.27 3.71 -9.63
N CYS A 33 -18.61 4.54 -10.42
CA CYS A 33 -17.64 5.50 -9.92
C CYS A 33 -18.30 6.37 -8.82
N PRO A 34 -17.72 6.45 -7.60
CA PRO A 34 -18.34 7.18 -6.50
C PRO A 34 -18.42 8.70 -6.76
N VAL A 35 -17.72 9.20 -7.77
CA VAL A 35 -17.66 10.63 -8.12
C VAL A 35 -18.61 10.97 -9.27
N CYS A 36 -18.53 10.25 -10.41
CA CYS A 36 -19.37 10.54 -11.58
C CYS A 36 -20.64 9.68 -11.68
N ARG A 37 -20.79 8.67 -10.80
CA ARG A 37 -21.93 7.74 -10.75
C ARG A 37 -22.13 6.91 -12.03
N GLU A 38 -21.11 6.81 -12.88
CA GLU A 38 -21.12 5.96 -14.07
C GLU A 38 -20.53 4.59 -13.78
N HIS A 39 -21.09 3.55 -14.41
CA HIS A 39 -20.59 2.19 -14.34
C HIS A 39 -19.31 2.07 -15.18
N PRO A 40 -18.13 1.80 -14.57
CA PRO A 40 -16.92 1.61 -15.31
C PRO A 40 -16.97 0.27 -16.05
N THR A 41 -16.92 0.32 -17.38
CA THR A 41 -16.61 -0.83 -18.22
C THR A 41 -15.08 -0.99 -18.36
N PRO A 42 -14.57 -2.18 -18.75
CA PRO A 42 -13.14 -2.38 -19.02
C PRO A 42 -12.55 -1.35 -20.00
N GLU A 43 -13.34 -0.83 -20.93
CA GLU A 43 -12.94 0.17 -21.95
C GLU A 43 -12.82 1.59 -21.37
N THR A 44 -13.61 1.88 -20.33
CA THR A 44 -13.60 3.18 -19.62
C THR A 44 -12.54 3.25 -18.52
N LEU A 45 -11.95 2.12 -18.15
CA LEU A 45 -10.87 2.00 -17.17
C LEU A 45 -9.51 1.95 -17.86
N ARG A 46 -8.72 3.00 -17.70
CA ARG A 46 -7.36 3.06 -18.26
C ARG A 46 -6.32 2.71 -17.22
N ARG A 47 -5.20 2.10 -17.64
CA ARG A 47 -4.02 2.02 -16.78
C ARG A 47 -3.37 3.40 -16.71
N PRO A 48 -2.86 3.82 -15.53
CA PRO A 48 -2.02 5.01 -15.44
C PRO A 48 -0.79 4.88 -16.35
N THR A 49 -0.40 5.99 -16.97
CA THR A 49 0.79 6.08 -17.83
C THR A 49 1.70 7.23 -17.38
N GLY A 50 2.92 7.27 -17.93
CA GLY A 50 3.87 8.35 -17.67
C GLY A 50 4.25 8.49 -16.20
N PHE A 51 4.30 9.73 -15.71
CA PHE A 51 4.70 10.05 -14.34
C PHE A 51 3.89 9.31 -13.27
N LEU A 52 2.57 9.19 -13.46
CA LEU A 52 1.71 8.48 -12.51
C LEU A 52 2.08 7.00 -12.41
N LYS A 53 2.36 6.33 -13.54
CA LYS A 53 2.83 4.95 -13.53
C LYS A 53 4.12 4.82 -12.71
N ASN A 54 5.11 5.66 -13.01
CA ASN A 54 6.42 5.61 -12.34
C ASN A 54 6.30 5.89 -10.83
N TYR A 55 5.48 6.85 -10.43
CA TYR A 55 5.23 7.18 -9.02
C TYR A 55 4.56 6.03 -8.26
N LEU A 56 3.66 5.31 -8.93
CA LEU A 56 2.92 4.18 -8.34
C LEU A 56 3.73 2.87 -8.34
N GLU A 57 4.73 2.74 -9.21
CA GLU A 57 5.58 1.55 -9.33
C GLU A 57 6.78 1.53 -8.36
N ASP A 58 7.25 2.69 -7.88
CA ASP A 58 8.30 2.79 -6.85
C ASP A 58 7.81 3.50 -5.57
N PRO A 59 6.74 3.01 -4.90
CA PRO A 59 6.24 3.62 -3.69
C PRO A 59 7.24 3.43 -2.56
N LYS A 60 7.74 4.54 -2.04
CA LYS A 60 8.65 4.57 -0.88
C LYS A 60 7.89 4.93 0.39
N ILE A 61 8.12 4.16 1.45
CA ILE A 61 7.48 4.29 2.76
C ILE A 61 8.53 4.43 3.86
N LYS A 62 8.16 5.05 4.97
CA LYS A 62 8.98 5.04 6.19
C LYS A 62 8.78 3.71 6.90
N CYS A 63 9.83 3.16 7.50
CA CYS A 63 9.68 1.98 8.35
C CYS A 63 8.72 2.23 9.53
N ASP A 64 7.89 1.24 9.85
CA ASP A 64 6.95 1.30 10.99
C ASP A 64 7.66 1.46 12.34
N HIS A 65 8.94 1.05 12.43
CA HIS A 65 9.77 1.22 13.61
C HIS A 65 10.48 2.58 13.70
N ARG A 66 10.03 3.58 12.93
CA ARG A 66 10.57 4.94 12.99
C ARG A 66 10.52 5.57 14.37
N ASN A 67 9.45 5.33 15.12
CA ASN A 67 9.31 5.83 16.50
C ASN A 67 10.30 5.19 17.49
N ARG A 68 10.99 4.12 17.07
CA ARG A 68 12.04 3.45 17.85
C ARG A 68 13.45 3.76 17.36
N GLY A 69 13.57 4.49 16.25
CA GLY A 69 14.85 4.98 15.72
C GLY A 69 15.19 4.54 14.29
N CYS A 70 14.37 3.70 13.64
CA CYS A 70 14.61 3.34 12.24
C CYS A 70 14.33 4.53 11.31
N LEU A 71 15.35 5.09 10.67
CA LEU A 71 15.19 6.24 9.78
C LEU A 71 14.98 5.85 8.31
N ASP A 72 14.97 4.54 8.02
CA ASP A 72 14.94 4.04 6.65
C ASP A 72 13.66 4.42 5.92
N VAL A 73 13.86 4.79 4.66
CA VAL A 73 12.81 4.98 3.67
C VAL A 73 13.01 3.89 2.62
N ILE A 74 12.09 2.93 2.61
CA ILE A 74 12.20 1.67 1.86
C ILE A 74 11.14 1.59 0.77
N ARG A 75 11.42 0.82 -0.28
CA ARG A 75 10.38 0.48 -1.26
C ARG A 75 9.36 -0.43 -0.61
N LEU A 76 8.07 -0.23 -0.92
CA LEU A 76 7.00 -1.07 -0.39
C LEU A 76 7.21 -2.55 -0.72
N GLU A 77 7.78 -2.87 -1.91
CA GLU A 77 8.10 -4.23 -2.31
C GLU A 77 9.18 -4.89 -1.44
N ASP A 78 10.07 -4.09 -0.86
CA ASP A 78 11.18 -4.54 -0.02
C ASP A 78 10.82 -4.55 1.47
N LEU A 79 9.59 -4.18 1.85
CA LEU A 79 9.16 -4.04 3.25
C LEU A 79 9.42 -5.30 4.07
N GLN A 80 9.05 -6.48 3.54
CA GLN A 80 9.23 -7.72 4.28
C GLN A 80 10.70 -8.03 4.55
N ARG A 81 11.55 -7.90 3.53
CA ARG A 81 13.00 -8.09 3.68
C ARG A 81 13.57 -7.12 4.72
N HIS A 82 13.18 -5.85 4.65
CA HIS A 82 13.62 -4.87 5.64
C HIS A 82 13.18 -5.25 7.04
N VAL A 83 11.93 -5.66 7.27
CA VAL A 83 11.44 -6.05 8.60
C VAL A 83 12.25 -7.22 9.17
N ASP A 84 12.61 -8.19 8.34
CA ASP A 84 13.41 -9.35 8.79
C ASP A 84 14.81 -8.94 9.28
N GLU A 85 15.39 -7.89 8.69
CA GLU A 85 16.73 -7.37 8.96
C GLU A 85 16.74 -6.12 9.87
N CYS A 86 15.56 -5.57 10.19
CA CYS A 86 15.47 -4.29 10.89
C CYS A 86 15.92 -4.45 12.35
N GLY A 87 17.04 -3.80 12.69
CA GLY A 87 17.57 -3.73 14.06
C GLY A 87 16.62 -3.04 15.05
N PHE A 88 15.53 -2.44 14.58
CA PHE A 88 14.51 -1.83 15.42
C PHE A 88 13.29 -2.73 15.61
N VAL A 89 13.31 -4.02 15.26
CA VAL A 89 12.29 -5.00 15.68
C VAL A 89 12.47 -5.31 17.17
N LEU A 90 11.40 -5.64 17.91
CA LEU A 90 11.53 -6.11 19.31
C LEU A 90 11.89 -7.59 19.31
N VAL A 91 12.93 -7.96 20.06
CA VAL A 91 13.30 -9.35 20.32
C VAL A 91 13.55 -9.55 21.82
N MET A 92 13.38 -10.79 22.28
CA MET A 92 13.76 -11.17 23.64
C MET A 92 15.29 -11.27 23.71
N CYS A 93 15.88 -10.68 24.75
CA CYS A 93 17.31 -10.78 25.00
C CYS A 93 17.70 -12.26 25.20
N GLY A 94 18.66 -12.75 24.42
CA GLY A 94 19.14 -14.14 24.48
C GLY A 94 20.05 -14.46 25.66
N ASN A 95 20.41 -13.47 26.49
CA ASN A 95 21.25 -13.68 27.66
C ASN A 95 20.46 -14.43 28.75
N GLU A 96 21.03 -15.52 29.28
CA GLU A 96 20.40 -16.29 30.36
C GLU A 96 20.05 -15.39 31.55
N GLY A 97 18.80 -15.51 32.02
CA GLY A 97 18.28 -14.72 33.15
C GLY A 97 17.96 -13.25 32.86
N CYS A 98 18.16 -12.73 31.65
CA CYS A 98 17.87 -11.33 31.34
C CYS A 98 16.36 -11.04 31.16
N GLY A 99 15.67 -11.81 30.31
CA GLY A 99 14.23 -11.69 30.07
C GLY A 99 13.74 -10.33 29.52
N THR A 100 14.65 -9.43 29.16
CA THR A 100 14.30 -8.08 28.69
C THR A 100 13.99 -8.09 27.20
N VAL A 101 13.02 -7.28 26.77
CA VAL A 101 12.72 -7.06 25.35
C VAL A 101 13.53 -5.86 24.84
N VAL A 102 14.32 -6.06 23.81
CA VAL A 102 15.24 -5.07 23.24
C VAL A 102 15.00 -4.88 21.75
N ASN A 103 15.55 -3.81 21.20
CA ASN A 103 15.80 -3.71 19.76
C ASN A 103 16.70 -4.88 19.32
N LYS A 104 16.42 -5.46 18.14
CA LYS A 104 17.14 -6.60 17.56
C LYS A 104 18.62 -6.33 17.37
#